data_AF-A0A6M1SES8-F1
#
_entry.id   AF-A0A6M1SES8-F1
#
_cell.length_a   1.000
_cell.length_b   1.000
_cell.length_c   1.000
_cell.angle_alpha   90.00
_cell.angle_beta   90.00
_cell.angle_gamma   90.00
#
_symmetry.space_group_name_H-M   'P 1'
#
loop_
_entity.id
_entity.type
_entity.pdbx_description
1 polymer ?
#
loop_
_entity_poly.entity_id
_entity_poly.type
_entity_poly.pdbx_seq_one_letter_code
_entity_poly.pdbx_strand_id
1 'polypeptide(L)'
;MLDETIASLDTARDLFEQAGESGDYVIVLDPLRVRLDVDGDGTTGADETFAPFAAALFGSGAEELTAKQKSKGVTGLSQGIGLDRADALWLAGYSQVVAAPLDWLLAHDFHAFYDAYLHRVFPKAGLPMADYASGATLFMDADSDAGIADLIAGIHMLRFPVTDSDRLAGVLDRLKAIPALSRRNWDAILAETDDNLELVPSPSQTSLVPGQRVTQEMVDAWLATLDRVDAVLAGELLLPHWRFRQGFDLALYFAEATETDLVLILTGQGAVPFLRDGPIADAQDFADGNRVFGDDWPLFALWFN
;
A
#
# COMPACT_ATOMS: atom_id res chain seq x y z
N MET A 1 8.97 9.68 -16.49
CA MET A 1 8.54 9.93 -15.09
C MET A 1 8.19 8.63 -14.37
N LEU A 2 7.05 7.96 -14.61
CA LEU A 2 6.70 6.76 -13.82
C LEU A 2 7.68 5.59 -14.02
N ASP A 3 8.11 5.29 -15.25
CA ASP A 3 9.15 4.27 -15.48
C ASP A 3 10.48 4.61 -14.78
N GLU A 4 10.86 5.89 -14.73
CA GLU A 4 12.07 6.35 -14.04
C GLU A 4 11.91 6.22 -12.51
N THR A 5 10.71 6.51 -11.99
CA THR A 5 10.36 6.27 -10.58
C THR A 5 10.50 4.79 -10.24
N ILE A 6 9.97 3.89 -11.08
CA ILE A 6 10.06 2.45 -10.87
C ILE A 6 11.53 1.98 -10.92
N ALA A 7 12.30 2.41 -11.91
CA ALA A 7 13.73 2.08 -11.98
C ALA A 7 14.52 2.58 -10.75
N SER A 8 14.13 3.74 -10.22
CA SER A 8 14.71 4.27 -8.98
C SER A 8 14.31 3.44 -7.76
N LEU A 9 13.07 2.97 -7.67
CA LEU A 9 12.60 2.06 -6.62
C LEU A 9 13.31 0.70 -6.70
N ASP A 10 13.56 0.17 -7.89
CA ASP A 10 14.31 -1.07 -8.09
C ASP A 10 15.77 -0.91 -7.64
N THR A 11 16.40 0.22 -8.00
CA THR A 11 17.75 0.55 -7.51
C THR A 11 17.77 0.70 -5.99
N ALA A 12 16.76 1.35 -5.41
CA ALA A 12 16.65 1.51 -3.96
C ALA A 12 16.49 0.17 -3.26
N ARG A 13 15.64 -0.73 -3.79
CA ARG A 13 15.47 -2.10 -3.29
C ARG A 13 16.80 -2.83 -3.22
N ASP A 14 17.58 -2.83 -4.31
CA ASP A 14 18.86 -3.53 -4.34
C ASP A 14 19.84 -3.02 -3.28
N LEU A 15 19.86 -1.70 -3.05
CA LEU A 15 20.70 -1.08 -2.02
C LEU A 15 20.23 -1.45 -0.61
N PHE A 16 18.92 -1.48 -0.39
CA PHE A 16 18.33 -1.85 0.90
C PHE A 16 18.51 -3.34 1.21
N GLU A 17 18.36 -4.23 0.23
CA GLU A 17 18.64 -5.65 0.42
C GLU A 17 20.12 -5.88 0.77
N GLN A 18 21.05 -5.19 0.11
CA GLN A 18 22.48 -5.23 0.44
C GLN A 18 22.76 -4.74 1.86
N ALA A 19 22.11 -3.64 2.29
CA ALA A 19 22.24 -3.14 3.65
C ALA A 19 21.67 -4.12 4.69
N GLY A 20 20.64 -4.89 4.33
CA GLY A 20 20.03 -5.93 5.17
C GLY A 20 20.82 -7.25 5.28
N GLU A 21 21.79 -7.53 4.40
CA GLU A 21 22.52 -8.82 4.38
C GLU A 21 23.46 -9.01 5.58
N SER A 22 24.18 -7.97 5.98
CA SER A 22 25.08 -8.04 7.13
C SER A 22 25.48 -6.64 7.60
N GLY A 23 25.45 -6.43 8.91
CA GLY A 23 25.86 -5.17 9.52
C GLY A 23 25.36 -5.06 10.94
N ASP A 24 26.18 -4.46 11.79
CA ASP A 24 25.78 -3.95 13.10
C ASP A 24 25.96 -2.43 13.00
N TYR A 25 24.90 -1.77 12.55
CA TYR A 25 24.88 -0.33 12.34
C TYR A 25 23.52 0.22 12.78
N VAL A 26 23.53 1.47 13.26
CA VAL A 26 22.32 2.22 13.55
C VAL A 26 22.50 3.64 13.01
N ILE A 27 21.56 4.08 12.17
CA ILE A 27 21.49 5.42 11.63
C ILE A 27 20.28 6.11 12.26
N VAL A 28 20.54 7.01 13.21
CA VAL A 28 19.46 7.75 13.87
C VAL A 28 18.92 8.83 12.94
N LEU A 29 17.68 8.63 12.48
CA LEU A 29 16.93 9.58 11.68
C LEU A 29 15.95 10.36 12.56
N ASP A 30 16.04 11.68 12.54
CA ASP A 30 14.99 12.54 13.10
C ASP A 30 13.96 12.85 11.99
N PRO A 31 12.77 12.22 11.98
CA PRO A 31 11.79 12.43 10.92
C PRO A 31 11.30 13.88 10.87
N LEU A 32 11.38 14.63 11.96
CA LEU A 32 10.98 16.04 11.99
C LEU A 32 12.00 16.97 11.32
N ARG A 33 13.21 16.48 11.01
CA ARG A 33 14.25 17.19 10.26
C ARG A 33 14.29 16.84 8.78
N VAL A 34 13.61 15.77 8.37
CA VAL A 34 13.51 15.41 6.95
C VAL A 34 12.70 16.49 6.23
N ARG A 35 13.23 16.94 5.09
CA ARG A 35 12.58 17.90 4.20
C ARG A 35 12.37 17.28 2.83
N LEU A 36 11.23 17.56 2.22
CA LEU A 36 10.84 17.06 0.90
C LEU A 36 10.57 18.26 0.01
N ASP A 37 11.32 18.40 -1.08
CA ASP A 37 11.02 19.38 -2.14
C ASP A 37 9.78 18.88 -2.91
N VAL A 38 8.60 19.21 -2.40
CA VAL A 38 7.31 18.70 -2.91
C VAL A 38 6.89 19.50 -4.14
N ASP A 39 7.26 20.77 -4.22
CA ASP A 39 6.93 21.62 -5.36
C ASP A 39 7.99 21.59 -6.48
N GLY A 40 9.14 20.98 -6.22
CA GLY A 40 10.20 20.74 -7.20
C GLY A 40 11.01 22.00 -7.53
N ASP A 41 11.04 22.99 -6.64
CA ASP A 41 11.74 24.26 -6.84
C ASP A 41 13.25 24.18 -6.56
N GLY A 42 13.73 23.03 -6.07
CA GLY A 42 15.13 22.75 -5.74
C GLY A 42 15.55 23.32 -4.38
N THR A 43 14.62 23.81 -3.57
CA THR A 43 14.84 24.30 -2.21
C THR A 43 13.94 23.57 -1.22
N THR A 44 14.09 23.86 0.08
CA THR A 44 13.23 23.26 1.12
C THR A 44 12.51 24.36 1.88
N GLY A 45 11.19 24.41 1.73
CA GLY A 45 10.30 25.29 2.46
C GLY A 45 10.12 24.90 3.94
N ALA A 46 9.52 25.80 4.73
CA ALA A 46 9.21 25.53 6.13
C ALA A 46 8.09 24.47 6.31
N ASP A 47 7.19 24.39 5.33
CA ASP A 47 6.03 23.47 5.33
C ASP A 47 6.35 22.13 4.64
N GLU A 48 7.52 22.01 4.03
CA GLU A 48 8.03 20.85 3.30
C GLU A 48 8.69 19.83 4.24
N THR A 49 7.94 19.43 5.25
CA THR A 49 8.41 18.56 6.33
C THR A 49 7.74 17.20 6.28
N PHE A 50 8.48 16.16 6.68
CA PHE A 50 7.93 14.81 6.84
C PHE A 50 7.01 14.65 8.07
N ALA A 51 6.90 15.67 8.92
CA ALA A 51 6.13 15.63 10.16
C ALA A 51 4.65 15.20 10.01
N PRO A 52 3.88 15.62 8.99
CA PRO A 52 2.50 15.17 8.80
C PRO A 52 2.42 13.65 8.50
N PHE A 53 3.37 13.14 7.72
CA PHE A 53 3.45 11.71 7.39
C PHE A 53 3.85 10.89 8.61
N ALA A 54 4.83 11.35 9.39
CA ALA A 54 5.19 10.72 10.65
C ALA A 54 4.03 10.73 11.65
N ALA A 55 3.25 11.80 11.73
CA ALA A 55 2.06 11.85 12.58
C ALA A 55 0.96 10.86 12.13
N ALA A 56 0.79 10.65 10.82
CA ALA A 56 -0.14 9.66 10.29
C ALA A 56 0.32 8.22 10.58
N LEU A 57 1.62 7.93 10.42
CA LEU A 57 2.18 6.58 10.59
C LEU A 57 2.26 6.15 12.07
N PHE A 58 2.66 7.06 12.96
CA PHE A 58 2.95 6.75 14.38
C PHE A 58 1.84 7.16 15.35
N GLY A 59 0.66 7.51 14.83
CA GLY A 59 -0.50 7.81 15.65
C GLY A 59 -0.57 9.25 16.16
N SER A 60 -1.21 10.09 15.36
CA SER A 60 -2.37 10.86 15.81
C SER A 60 -3.47 10.67 14.78
N GLY A 61 -4.58 10.05 15.17
CA GLY A 61 -5.74 9.88 14.29
C GLY A 61 -6.08 11.19 13.57
N ALA A 62 -6.48 11.07 12.31
CA ALA A 62 -6.80 12.19 11.41
C ALA A 62 -8.07 12.99 11.82
N GLU A 63 -8.42 13.00 13.10
CA GLU A 63 -9.49 13.82 13.66
C GLU A 63 -8.92 14.77 14.73
N GLU A 64 -8.99 16.07 14.42
CA GLU A 64 -8.85 17.22 15.32
C GLU A 64 -7.70 17.21 16.34
N LEU A 65 -6.48 17.44 15.84
CA LEU A 65 -5.38 17.95 16.66
C LEU A 65 -5.64 19.41 17.07
N THR A 66 -6.41 19.61 18.15
CA THR A 66 -6.37 20.90 18.85
C THR A 66 -4.96 21.12 19.39
N ALA A 67 -4.48 22.36 19.34
CA ALA A 67 -3.09 22.75 19.64
C ALA A 67 -2.57 22.35 21.04
N LYS A 68 -3.42 21.83 21.94
CA LYS A 68 -3.06 21.36 23.28
C LYS A 68 -2.63 19.89 23.36
N GLN A 69 -2.83 19.07 22.34
CA GLN A 69 -2.39 17.65 22.33
C GLN A 69 -1.03 17.41 21.68
N LYS A 70 -0.43 18.43 21.05
CA LYS A 70 0.88 18.36 20.37
C LYS A 70 2.06 17.92 21.27
N SER A 71 1.93 17.94 22.60
CA SER A 71 3.08 17.74 23.50
C SER A 71 3.19 16.36 24.14
N LYS A 72 2.21 15.45 23.99
CA LYS A 72 2.23 14.14 24.66
C LYS A 72 2.33 12.92 23.74
N GLY A 73 1.96 13.02 22.46
CA GLY A 73 1.98 11.89 21.51
C GLY A 73 3.28 11.74 20.71
N VAL A 74 4.05 12.83 20.54
CA VAL A 74 5.20 12.90 19.60
C VAL A 74 6.56 12.80 20.32
N THR A 75 6.57 12.49 21.62
CA THR A 75 7.83 12.49 22.40
C THR A 75 8.82 11.43 21.91
N GLY A 76 8.36 10.28 21.41
CA GLY A 76 9.23 9.23 20.84
C GLY A 76 9.93 9.69 19.56
N LEU A 77 9.18 10.28 18.61
CA LEU A 77 9.74 10.75 17.33
C LEU A 77 10.78 11.88 17.49
N SER A 78 10.70 12.66 18.57
CA SER A 78 11.72 13.68 18.87
C SER A 78 13.09 13.11 19.27
N GLN A 79 13.14 11.82 19.64
CA GLN A 79 14.39 11.11 19.94
C GLN A 79 15.02 10.52 18.68
N GLY A 80 14.26 10.44 17.57
CA GLY A 80 14.66 9.82 16.31
C GLY A 80 14.19 8.37 16.20
N ILE A 81 14.46 7.78 15.04
CA ILE A 81 14.26 6.37 14.69
C ILE A 81 15.65 5.80 14.39
N GLY A 82 16.03 4.70 15.03
CA GLY A 82 17.31 4.04 14.84
C GLY A 82 17.26 3.08 13.66
N LEU A 83 17.61 3.55 12.45
CA LEU A 83 17.54 2.72 11.26
C LEU A 83 18.70 1.73 11.19
N ASP A 84 18.39 0.45 11.09
CA ASP A 84 19.35 -0.63 11.17
C ASP A 84 19.25 -1.58 9.93
N ARG A 85 19.67 -2.85 10.06
CA ARG A 85 19.56 -3.84 8.99
C ARG A 85 18.15 -4.40 8.83
N ALA A 86 17.35 -4.50 9.90
CA ALA A 86 15.95 -4.91 9.81
C ALA A 86 15.16 -3.85 9.04
N ASP A 87 15.40 -2.58 9.36
CA ASP A 87 14.75 -1.46 8.69
C ASP A 87 15.13 -1.33 7.22
N ALA A 88 16.35 -1.74 6.85
CA ALA A 88 16.72 -1.85 5.45
C ALA A 88 15.86 -2.90 4.72
N LEU A 89 15.61 -4.07 5.33
CA LEU A 89 14.74 -5.08 4.74
C LEU A 89 13.28 -4.62 4.67
N TRP A 90 12.81 -3.87 5.67
CA TRP A 90 11.51 -3.19 5.65
C TRP A 90 11.41 -2.23 4.47
N LEU A 91 12.40 -1.34 4.27
CA LEU A 91 12.43 -0.39 3.16
C LEU A 91 12.53 -1.08 1.79
N ALA A 92 13.23 -2.21 1.71
CA ALA A 92 13.24 -3.05 0.51
C ALA A 92 11.82 -3.58 0.21
N GLY A 93 11.09 -4.09 1.22
CA GLY A 93 9.70 -4.54 1.08
C GLY A 93 8.78 -3.39 0.66
N TYR A 94 8.87 -2.26 1.34
CA TYR A 94 8.08 -1.07 1.09
C TYR A 94 8.30 -0.49 -0.31
N SER A 95 9.51 -0.60 -0.88
CA SER A 95 9.76 -0.24 -2.28
C SER A 95 8.84 -0.99 -3.25
N GLN A 96 8.52 -2.26 -2.95
CA GLN A 96 7.65 -3.09 -3.78
C GLN A 96 6.18 -2.79 -3.53
N VAL A 97 5.79 -2.43 -2.30
CA VAL A 97 4.46 -1.90 -1.97
C VAL A 97 4.16 -0.66 -2.82
N VAL A 98 5.14 0.22 -3.03
CA VAL A 98 5.00 1.41 -3.87
C VAL A 98 5.09 1.09 -5.37
N ALA A 99 6.02 0.22 -5.78
CA ALA A 99 6.25 -0.08 -7.20
C ALA A 99 5.11 -0.90 -7.83
N ALA A 100 4.53 -1.87 -7.12
CA ALA A 100 3.49 -2.76 -7.63
C ALA A 100 2.26 -2.03 -8.23
N PRO A 101 1.63 -1.05 -7.55
CA PRO A 101 0.50 -0.30 -8.15
C PRO A 101 0.92 0.57 -9.33
N LEU A 102 2.18 1.06 -9.37
CA LEU A 102 2.68 1.83 -10.51
C LEU A 102 2.89 0.96 -11.74
N ASP A 103 3.48 -0.23 -11.59
CA ASP A 103 3.60 -1.18 -12.70
C ASP A 103 2.24 -1.70 -13.15
N TRP A 104 1.30 -1.93 -12.22
CA TRP A 104 -0.07 -2.26 -12.58
C TRP A 104 -0.74 -1.13 -13.38
N LEU A 105 -0.54 0.13 -12.99
CA LEU A 105 -1.03 1.28 -13.75
C LEU A 105 -0.42 1.34 -15.16
N LEU A 106 0.90 1.10 -15.28
CA LEU A 106 1.58 1.14 -16.58
C LEU A 106 1.28 -0.07 -17.47
N ALA A 107 0.80 -1.18 -16.90
CA ALA A 107 0.40 -2.36 -17.65
C ALA A 107 -0.96 -2.23 -18.36
N HIS A 108 -1.73 -1.17 -18.07
CA HIS A 108 -3.05 -0.96 -18.67
C HIS A 108 -3.21 0.40 -19.35
N ASP A 109 -4.20 0.47 -20.23
CA ASP A 109 -4.71 1.71 -20.80
C ASP A 109 -5.78 2.34 -19.89
N PHE A 110 -5.46 3.52 -19.34
CA PHE A 110 -6.35 4.32 -18.50
C PHE A 110 -7.01 5.51 -19.23
N HIS A 111 -6.73 5.72 -20.52
CA HIS A 111 -7.16 6.95 -21.23
C HIS A 111 -8.67 7.14 -21.18
N ALA A 112 -9.45 6.07 -21.38
CA ALA A 112 -10.92 6.17 -21.36
C ALA A 112 -11.47 6.64 -19.99
N PHE A 113 -10.91 6.14 -18.88
CA PHE A 113 -11.29 6.59 -17.55
C PHE A 113 -10.80 8.01 -17.26
N TYR A 114 -9.55 8.31 -17.65
CA TYR A 114 -8.95 9.62 -17.50
C TYR A 114 -9.79 10.71 -18.18
N ASP A 115 -10.16 10.49 -19.43
CA ASP A 115 -10.96 11.40 -20.25
C ASP A 115 -12.39 11.56 -19.72
N ALA A 116 -12.97 10.48 -19.17
CA ALA A 116 -14.36 10.47 -18.71
C ALA A 116 -14.58 11.08 -17.33
N TYR A 117 -13.56 11.09 -16.45
CA TYR A 117 -13.76 11.46 -15.04
C TYR A 117 -12.73 12.42 -14.45
N LEU A 118 -11.46 12.37 -14.88
CA LEU A 118 -10.40 13.09 -14.17
C LEU A 118 -10.38 14.60 -14.41
N HIS A 119 -11.26 15.16 -15.24
CA HIS A 119 -11.51 16.61 -15.27
C HIS A 119 -12.03 17.15 -13.93
N ARG A 120 -12.62 16.29 -13.10
CA ARG A 120 -13.03 16.64 -11.73
C ARG A 120 -11.86 16.78 -10.77
N VAL A 121 -10.73 16.13 -11.05
CA VAL A 121 -9.50 16.20 -10.24
C VAL A 121 -8.53 17.22 -10.84
N PHE A 122 -8.42 17.25 -12.17
CA PHE A 122 -7.53 18.12 -12.94
C PHE A 122 -8.34 19.02 -13.89
N PRO A 123 -9.09 20.01 -13.39
CA PRO A 123 -9.97 20.85 -14.21
C PRO A 123 -9.23 21.68 -15.27
N LYS A 124 -7.90 21.81 -15.16
CA LYS A 124 -7.05 22.53 -16.11
C LYS A 124 -6.31 21.62 -17.10
N ALA A 125 -6.59 20.31 -17.10
CA ALA A 125 -5.93 19.34 -17.98
C ALA A 125 -6.46 19.36 -19.43
N GLY A 126 -7.47 20.19 -19.75
CA GLY A 126 -8.04 20.26 -21.09
C GLY A 126 -8.87 19.03 -21.48
N LEU A 127 -9.41 18.34 -20.49
CA LEU A 127 -10.19 17.11 -20.67
C LEU A 127 -11.60 17.38 -21.24
N PRO A 128 -12.21 16.43 -21.97
CA PRO A 128 -13.44 16.66 -22.73
C PRO A 128 -14.60 17.30 -21.95
N MET A 129 -14.75 16.93 -20.66
CA MET A 129 -15.84 17.40 -19.80
C MET A 129 -15.45 18.56 -18.87
N ALA A 130 -14.24 19.10 -18.98
CA ALA A 130 -13.72 20.13 -18.07
C ALA A 130 -14.56 21.43 -18.09
N ASP A 131 -14.97 21.89 -19.26
CA ASP A 131 -15.78 23.11 -19.42
C ASP A 131 -17.25 22.92 -19.01
N TYR A 132 -17.65 21.68 -18.73
CA TYR A 132 -19.03 21.30 -18.37
C TYR A 132 -19.16 20.88 -16.89
N ALA A 133 -18.08 20.95 -16.11
CA ALA A 133 -18.10 20.71 -14.67
C ALA A 133 -18.48 22.00 -13.92
N SER A 134 -19.78 22.22 -13.72
CA SER A 134 -20.31 23.32 -12.91
C SER A 134 -20.25 23.01 -11.41
N GLY A 135 -20.04 24.05 -10.59
CA GLY A 135 -19.56 23.94 -9.21
C GLY A 135 -20.56 24.22 -8.09
N ALA A 136 -21.84 23.84 -8.19
CA ALA A 136 -22.80 24.06 -7.09
C ALA A 136 -23.63 22.83 -6.69
N THR A 137 -23.87 22.72 -5.37
CA THR A 137 -24.52 21.60 -4.67
C THR A 137 -26.01 21.83 -4.42
N LEU A 138 -26.89 21.03 -5.04
CA LEU A 138 -28.08 20.36 -4.46
C LEU A 138 -28.91 19.66 -5.55
N PHE A 139 -29.52 18.52 -5.22
CA PHE A 139 -30.37 17.72 -6.12
C PHE A 139 -31.54 18.55 -6.70
N MET A 140 -31.75 18.42 -8.02
CA MET A 140 -32.70 19.16 -8.89
C MET A 140 -32.17 20.48 -9.50
N ASP A 141 -30.86 20.54 -9.78
CA ASP A 141 -30.21 21.54 -10.63
C ASP A 141 -29.24 20.81 -11.59
N ALA A 142 -28.94 21.38 -12.76
CA ALA A 142 -28.11 20.79 -13.82
C ALA A 142 -26.72 20.33 -13.31
N ASP A 143 -26.24 20.94 -12.21
CA ASP A 143 -24.93 20.71 -11.61
C ASP A 143 -24.87 19.41 -10.77
N SER A 144 -25.91 19.07 -9.99
CA SER A 144 -25.97 17.79 -9.26
C SER A 144 -26.04 16.60 -10.21
N ASP A 145 -26.72 16.81 -11.33
CA ASP A 145 -26.92 15.81 -12.37
C ASP A 145 -25.62 15.58 -13.15
N ALA A 146 -24.81 16.63 -13.37
CA ALA A 146 -23.46 16.51 -13.93
C ALA A 146 -22.50 15.78 -12.97
N GLY A 147 -22.63 16.02 -11.66
CA GLY A 147 -21.92 15.29 -10.60
C GLY A 147 -22.05 13.78 -10.74
N ILE A 148 -23.31 13.34 -10.75
CA ILE A 148 -23.73 11.94 -10.84
C ILE A 148 -23.44 11.37 -12.23
N ALA A 149 -23.67 12.12 -13.30
CA ALA A 149 -23.38 11.68 -14.67
C ALA A 149 -21.90 11.34 -14.83
N ASP A 150 -21.00 12.20 -14.35
CA ASP A 150 -19.56 11.94 -14.43
C ASP A 150 -19.16 10.76 -13.55
N LEU A 151 -19.75 10.60 -12.36
CA LEU A 151 -19.52 9.41 -11.54
C LEU A 151 -19.97 8.12 -12.25
N ILE A 152 -21.15 8.13 -12.88
CA ILE A 152 -21.65 7.00 -13.68
C ILE A 152 -20.70 6.72 -14.85
N ALA A 153 -20.25 7.76 -15.55
CA ALA A 153 -19.29 7.64 -16.64
C ALA A 153 -17.96 7.05 -16.14
N GLY A 154 -17.43 7.56 -15.03
CA GLY A 154 -16.21 7.05 -14.39
C GLY A 154 -16.34 5.58 -14.01
N ILE A 155 -17.43 5.18 -13.32
CA ILE A 155 -17.71 3.78 -12.97
C ILE A 155 -17.81 2.91 -14.23
N HIS A 156 -18.48 3.40 -15.28
CA HIS A 156 -18.61 2.68 -16.55
C HIS A 156 -17.26 2.50 -17.28
N MET A 157 -16.29 3.37 -16.99
CA MET A 157 -14.93 3.32 -17.55
C MET A 157 -13.91 2.66 -16.61
N LEU A 158 -14.32 2.00 -15.52
CA LEU A 158 -13.44 1.14 -14.71
C LEU A 158 -13.12 -0.19 -15.42
N ARG A 159 -12.72 -0.08 -16.68
CA ARG A 159 -12.40 -1.13 -17.63
C ARG A 159 -11.12 -0.76 -18.35
N PHE A 160 -10.04 -1.42 -17.97
CA PHE A 160 -8.69 -1.06 -18.38
C PHE A 160 -8.15 -2.17 -19.28
N PRO A 161 -8.04 -1.96 -20.60
CA PRO A 161 -7.35 -2.91 -21.48
C PRO A 161 -5.91 -3.12 -21.02
N VAL A 162 -5.44 -4.37 -21.00
CA VAL A 162 -4.02 -4.67 -20.73
C VAL A 162 -3.22 -4.37 -21.99
N THR A 163 -2.24 -3.50 -21.88
CA THR A 163 -1.36 -3.06 -22.99
C THR A 163 0.03 -3.68 -22.91
N ASP A 164 0.44 -4.13 -21.73
CA ASP A 164 1.73 -4.78 -21.48
C ASP A 164 1.53 -5.97 -20.54
N SER A 165 1.33 -7.17 -21.14
CA SER A 165 1.07 -8.40 -20.39
C SER A 165 2.29 -8.88 -19.59
N ASP A 166 3.50 -8.64 -20.10
CA ASP A 166 4.73 -9.03 -19.41
C ASP A 166 4.92 -8.18 -18.16
N ARG A 167 4.62 -6.88 -18.24
CA ARG A 167 4.60 -6.00 -17.07
C ARG A 167 3.52 -6.41 -16.07
N LEU A 168 2.31 -6.75 -16.54
CA LEU A 168 1.25 -7.24 -15.64
C LEU A 168 1.68 -8.50 -14.88
N ALA A 169 2.29 -9.46 -15.57
CA ALA A 169 2.83 -10.66 -14.93
C ALA A 169 3.93 -10.30 -13.90
N GLY A 170 4.80 -9.34 -14.23
CA GLY A 170 5.83 -8.83 -13.33
C GLY A 170 5.28 -8.17 -12.05
N VAL A 171 4.04 -7.65 -12.05
CA VAL A 171 3.39 -7.15 -10.83
C VAL A 171 3.23 -8.27 -9.81
N LEU A 172 2.90 -9.50 -10.24
CA LEU A 172 2.79 -10.65 -9.34
C LEU A 172 4.13 -10.96 -8.66
N ASP A 173 5.23 -10.84 -9.39
CA ASP A 173 6.57 -11.05 -8.82
C ASP A 173 6.90 -10.00 -7.76
N ARG A 174 6.52 -8.73 -7.97
CA ARG A 174 6.64 -7.68 -6.95
C ARG A 174 5.79 -7.98 -5.73
N LEU A 175 4.55 -8.40 -5.93
CA LEU A 175 3.66 -8.76 -4.83
C LEU A 175 4.19 -9.93 -4.02
N LYS A 176 4.84 -10.93 -4.65
CA LYS A 176 5.51 -12.05 -3.97
C LYS A 176 6.79 -11.64 -3.23
N ALA A 177 7.46 -10.58 -3.67
CA ALA A 177 8.64 -10.06 -2.98
C ALA A 177 8.30 -9.45 -1.61
N ILE A 178 7.12 -8.85 -1.45
CA ILE A 178 6.67 -8.22 -0.19
C ILE A 178 6.67 -9.20 1.00
N PRO A 179 5.92 -10.32 0.99
CA PRO A 179 5.94 -11.27 2.11
C PRO A 179 7.32 -11.91 2.32
N ALA A 180 8.08 -12.15 1.25
CA ALA A 180 9.44 -12.67 1.36
C ALA A 180 10.39 -11.71 2.10
N LEU A 181 10.29 -10.41 1.80
CA LEU A 181 11.07 -9.36 2.48
C LEU A 181 10.58 -9.12 3.91
N SER A 182 9.25 -9.17 4.14
CA SER A 182 8.69 -9.08 5.50
C SER A 182 9.21 -10.20 6.40
N ARG A 183 9.34 -11.45 5.91
CA ARG A 183 9.96 -12.54 6.69
C ARG A 183 11.42 -12.29 7.02
N ARG A 184 12.21 -11.85 6.04
CA ARG A 184 13.63 -11.50 6.27
C ARG A 184 13.75 -10.37 7.30
N ASN A 185 12.86 -9.38 7.23
CA ASN A 185 12.76 -8.31 8.21
C ASN A 185 12.48 -8.88 9.61
N TRP A 186 11.44 -9.70 9.78
CA TRP A 186 11.12 -10.32 11.08
C TRP A 186 12.23 -11.23 11.61
N ASP A 187 12.93 -11.96 10.74
CA ASP A 187 14.10 -12.76 11.13
C ASP A 187 15.24 -11.86 11.66
N ALA A 188 15.40 -10.65 11.11
CA ALA A 188 16.37 -9.67 11.58
C ALA A 188 15.94 -9.06 12.93
N ILE A 189 14.69 -8.59 13.03
CA ILE A 189 14.08 -8.00 14.25
C ILE A 189 14.18 -8.97 15.43
N LEU A 190 13.81 -10.23 15.23
CA LEU A 190 13.82 -11.23 16.31
C LEU A 190 15.24 -11.65 16.73
N ALA A 191 16.25 -11.34 15.92
CA ALA A 191 17.66 -11.62 16.22
C ALA A 191 18.37 -10.45 16.90
N GLU A 192 17.76 -9.26 16.93
CA GLU A 192 18.30 -8.09 17.62
C GLU A 192 18.40 -8.31 19.13
N THR A 193 19.34 -7.60 19.76
CA THR A 193 19.59 -7.72 21.21
C THR A 193 19.61 -6.38 21.92
N ASP A 194 19.67 -5.28 21.18
CA ASP A 194 19.55 -3.93 21.67
C ASP A 194 18.10 -3.44 21.66
N ASP A 195 17.89 -2.24 22.20
CA ASP A 195 16.58 -1.56 22.30
C ASP A 195 16.84 -0.08 22.02
N ASN A 196 17.03 0.24 20.73
CA ASN A 196 17.63 1.49 20.29
C ASN A 196 16.77 2.23 19.26
N LEU A 197 15.59 2.64 19.70
CA LEU A 197 14.65 3.47 18.93
C LEU A 197 14.14 2.76 17.65
N GLU A 198 13.78 1.48 17.78
CA GLU A 198 13.37 0.64 16.65
C GLU A 198 12.15 1.20 15.91
N LEU A 199 12.22 1.23 14.57
CA LEU A 199 11.07 1.51 13.73
C LEU A 199 9.98 0.43 13.91
N VAL A 200 10.38 -0.84 13.91
CA VAL A 200 9.53 -2.01 14.17
C VAL A 200 10.14 -2.81 15.33
N PRO A 201 9.66 -2.66 16.57
CA PRO A 201 10.26 -3.32 17.72
C PRO A 201 9.88 -4.81 17.79
N SER A 202 10.83 -5.64 18.19
CA SER A 202 10.58 -7.01 18.66
C SER A 202 9.73 -7.02 19.93
N PRO A 203 9.19 -8.19 20.34
CA PRO A 203 8.42 -8.31 21.58
C PRO A 203 9.17 -7.93 22.88
N SER A 204 10.50 -7.94 22.83
CA SER A 204 11.39 -7.55 23.92
C SER A 204 11.81 -6.08 23.91
N GLN A 205 11.64 -5.37 22.79
CA GLN A 205 12.05 -3.98 22.62
C GLN A 205 10.93 -2.99 22.95
N THR A 206 11.31 -1.73 23.10
CA THR A 206 10.42 -0.62 23.44
C THR A 206 9.86 0.02 22.18
N SER A 207 8.54 0.11 22.09
CA SER A 207 7.88 0.81 20.98
C SER A 207 8.06 2.33 21.06
N LEU A 208 8.40 2.94 19.93
CA LEU A 208 8.40 4.40 19.75
C LEU A 208 7.02 5.02 19.89
N VAL A 209 5.95 4.23 19.68
CA VAL A 209 4.56 4.68 19.80
C VAL A 209 4.00 4.25 21.17
N PRO A 210 3.72 5.21 22.07
CA PRO A 210 3.20 4.90 23.39
C PRO A 210 1.91 4.08 23.33
N GLY A 211 1.89 2.92 23.98
CA GLY A 211 0.73 2.04 24.05
C GLY A 211 0.61 1.03 22.90
N GLN A 212 1.47 1.08 21.89
CA GLN A 212 1.52 0.10 20.81
C GLN A 212 2.68 -0.87 20.98
N ARG A 213 2.56 -1.79 21.95
CA ARG A 213 3.56 -2.82 22.18
C ARG A 213 3.37 -3.98 21.18
N VAL A 214 4.45 -4.38 20.52
CA VAL A 214 4.50 -5.62 19.73
C VAL A 214 4.64 -6.81 20.69
N THR A 215 3.89 -7.88 20.44
CA THR A 215 3.91 -9.10 21.27
C THR A 215 4.29 -10.31 20.41
N GLN A 216 4.80 -11.38 21.04
CA GLN A 216 5.15 -12.60 20.30
C GLN A 216 3.94 -13.18 19.53
N GLU A 217 2.75 -13.11 20.14
CA GLU A 217 1.51 -13.52 19.50
C GLU A 217 1.21 -12.71 18.23
N MET A 218 1.51 -11.41 18.21
CA MET A 218 1.39 -10.59 17.01
C MET A 218 2.35 -11.01 15.92
N VAL A 219 3.60 -11.30 16.27
CA VAL A 219 4.60 -11.78 15.31
C VAL A 219 4.18 -13.13 14.73
N ASP A 220 3.78 -14.07 15.57
CA ASP A 220 3.36 -15.41 15.14
C ASP A 220 2.12 -15.34 14.23
N ALA A 221 1.13 -14.52 14.57
CA ALA A 221 -0.07 -14.31 13.75
C ALA A 221 0.24 -13.60 12.42
N TRP A 222 1.21 -12.68 12.42
CA TRP A 222 1.68 -12.03 11.21
C TRP A 222 2.38 -13.02 10.27
N LEU A 223 3.34 -13.80 10.77
CA LEU A 223 4.05 -14.78 9.96
C LEU A 223 3.12 -15.87 9.39
N ALA A 224 2.12 -16.28 10.16
CA ALA A 224 1.07 -17.20 9.69
C ALA A 224 0.17 -16.55 8.62
N THR A 225 -0.08 -15.25 8.71
CA THR A 225 -0.79 -14.49 7.66
C THR A 225 0.00 -14.48 6.36
N LEU A 226 1.31 -14.21 6.44
CA LEU A 226 2.17 -14.19 5.27
C LEU A 226 2.10 -15.53 4.52
N ASP A 227 2.00 -16.67 5.23
CA ASP A 227 1.86 -17.99 4.59
C ASP A 227 0.59 -18.07 3.73
N ARG A 228 -0.50 -17.45 4.18
CA ARG A 228 -1.78 -17.42 3.44
C ARG A 228 -1.70 -16.46 2.25
N VAL A 229 -1.04 -15.32 2.42
CA VAL A 229 -0.79 -14.38 1.32
C VAL A 229 0.06 -15.05 0.24
N ASP A 230 1.12 -15.76 0.60
CA ASP A 230 1.96 -16.53 -0.32
C ASP A 230 1.12 -17.56 -1.10
N ALA A 231 0.25 -18.31 -0.42
CA ALA A 231 -0.64 -19.27 -1.06
C ALA A 231 -1.63 -18.61 -2.04
N VAL A 232 -2.14 -17.42 -1.72
CA VAL A 232 -3.01 -16.65 -2.63
C VAL A 232 -2.25 -16.18 -3.87
N LEU A 233 -1.05 -15.63 -3.69
CA LEU A 233 -0.20 -15.16 -4.79
C LEU A 233 0.35 -16.31 -5.65
N ALA A 234 0.43 -17.52 -5.09
CA ALA A 234 0.80 -18.73 -5.83
C ALA A 234 -0.39 -19.36 -6.59
N GLY A 235 -1.63 -18.92 -6.33
CA GLY A 235 -2.84 -19.55 -6.89
C GLY A 235 -3.22 -20.87 -6.19
N GLU A 236 -2.59 -21.20 -5.06
CA GLU A 236 -2.85 -22.40 -4.27
C GLU A 236 -4.06 -22.22 -3.34
N LEU A 237 -4.31 -20.98 -2.91
CA LEU A 237 -5.48 -20.56 -2.15
C LEU A 237 -6.24 -19.50 -2.94
N LEU A 238 -7.47 -19.78 -3.33
CA LEU A 238 -8.22 -18.91 -4.23
C LEU A 238 -8.99 -17.82 -3.47
N LEU A 239 -9.13 -16.63 -4.05
CA LEU A 239 -9.95 -15.58 -3.45
C LEU A 239 -11.44 -15.92 -3.56
N PRO A 240 -12.25 -15.68 -2.51
CA PRO A 240 -13.68 -15.93 -2.59
C PRO A 240 -14.36 -14.95 -3.55
N HIS A 241 -15.31 -15.46 -4.34
CA HIS A 241 -16.17 -14.62 -5.15
C HIS A 241 -17.64 -14.87 -4.79
N TRP A 242 -18.35 -13.84 -4.33
CA TRP A 242 -19.70 -13.94 -3.74
C TRP A 242 -20.78 -14.59 -4.63
N ARG A 243 -20.55 -14.58 -5.95
CA ARG A 243 -21.46 -15.19 -6.95
C ARG A 243 -21.19 -16.67 -7.25
N PHE A 244 -19.99 -17.18 -6.98
CA PHE A 244 -19.54 -18.47 -7.49
C PHE A 244 -19.17 -19.44 -6.37
N ARG A 245 -19.16 -20.74 -6.71
CA ARG A 245 -18.65 -21.79 -5.82
C ARG A 245 -17.15 -22.01 -5.99
N GLN A 246 -16.63 -21.72 -7.18
CA GLN A 246 -15.21 -21.64 -7.47
C GLN A 246 -14.60 -20.39 -6.86
N GLY A 247 -13.28 -20.43 -6.62
CA GLY A 247 -12.52 -19.26 -6.21
C GLY A 247 -11.92 -18.53 -7.41
N PHE A 248 -11.56 -17.28 -7.21
CA PHE A 248 -10.82 -16.45 -8.15
C PHE A 248 -9.31 -16.68 -7.98
N ASP A 249 -8.67 -17.15 -9.02
CA ASP A 249 -7.23 -17.39 -9.08
C ASP A 249 -6.50 -16.09 -9.45
N LEU A 250 -5.87 -15.49 -8.44
CA LEU A 250 -5.15 -14.22 -8.60
C LEU A 250 -3.89 -14.38 -9.46
N ALA A 251 -3.18 -15.51 -9.33
CA ALA A 251 -1.97 -15.77 -10.10
C ALA A 251 -2.30 -15.87 -11.60
N LEU A 252 -3.41 -16.54 -11.91
CA LEU A 252 -3.92 -16.64 -13.27
C LEU A 252 -4.38 -15.30 -13.85
N TYR A 253 -5.01 -14.44 -13.04
CA TYR A 253 -5.35 -13.09 -13.47
C TYR A 253 -4.12 -12.31 -13.94
N PHE A 254 -3.04 -12.29 -13.16
CA PHE A 254 -1.82 -11.59 -13.56
C PHE A 254 -1.14 -12.23 -14.77
N ALA A 255 -1.28 -13.54 -14.97
CA ALA A 255 -0.67 -14.26 -16.06
C ALA A 255 -1.42 -14.12 -17.41
N GLU A 256 -2.75 -14.04 -17.38
CA GLU A 256 -3.59 -14.21 -18.58
C GLU A 256 -4.56 -13.07 -18.87
N ALA A 257 -4.75 -12.10 -17.96
CA ALA A 257 -5.71 -11.03 -18.19
C ALA A 257 -5.35 -10.18 -19.42
N THR A 258 -6.34 -9.97 -20.28
CA THR A 258 -6.25 -9.04 -21.42
C THR A 258 -6.98 -7.73 -21.15
N GLU A 259 -7.78 -7.68 -20.10
CA GLU A 259 -8.51 -6.50 -19.63
C GLU A 259 -8.80 -6.65 -18.13
N THR A 260 -8.71 -5.55 -17.40
CA THR A 260 -9.17 -5.45 -16.02
C THR A 260 -10.42 -4.57 -15.97
N ASP A 261 -11.58 -5.21 -16.02
CA ASP A 261 -12.87 -4.56 -15.78
C ASP A 261 -13.30 -4.81 -14.34
N LEU A 262 -13.10 -3.81 -13.48
CA LEU A 262 -13.37 -3.92 -12.05
C LEU A 262 -14.86 -4.16 -11.78
N VAL A 263 -15.75 -3.56 -12.58
CA VAL A 263 -17.20 -3.72 -12.42
C VAL A 263 -17.61 -5.14 -12.82
N LEU A 264 -17.12 -5.63 -13.95
CA LEU A 264 -17.45 -6.98 -14.43
C LEU A 264 -16.75 -8.06 -13.61
N ILE A 265 -15.54 -7.85 -13.11
CA ILE A 265 -14.88 -8.76 -12.15
C ILE A 265 -15.74 -8.83 -10.89
N LEU A 266 -16.07 -7.70 -10.27
CA LEU A 266 -16.86 -7.67 -9.04
C LEU A 266 -18.27 -8.26 -9.21
N THR A 267 -18.94 -8.01 -10.34
CA THR A 267 -20.30 -8.53 -10.61
C THR A 267 -20.31 -9.97 -11.14
N GLY A 268 -19.12 -10.49 -11.45
CA GLY A 268 -18.80 -11.88 -11.75
C GLY A 268 -18.57 -12.21 -13.23
N GLN A 269 -19.02 -11.41 -14.19
CA GLN A 269 -18.83 -11.72 -15.62
C GLN A 269 -17.35 -11.69 -16.03
N GLY A 270 -16.61 -10.67 -15.58
CA GLY A 270 -15.17 -10.51 -15.84
C GLY A 270 -14.32 -11.48 -15.02
N ALA A 271 -14.86 -12.06 -13.94
CA ALA A 271 -14.15 -13.03 -13.12
C ALA A 271 -14.11 -14.43 -13.76
N VAL A 272 -15.05 -14.76 -14.67
CA VAL A 272 -15.22 -16.11 -15.22
C VAL A 272 -13.93 -16.75 -15.75
N PRO A 273 -13.06 -16.06 -16.52
CA PRO A 273 -11.82 -16.65 -17.02
C PRO A 273 -10.88 -17.13 -15.91
N PHE A 274 -10.94 -16.45 -14.76
CA PHE A 274 -10.03 -16.63 -13.63
C PHE A 274 -10.60 -17.53 -12.53
N LEU A 275 -11.76 -18.15 -12.74
CA LEU A 275 -12.33 -19.08 -11.77
C LEU A 275 -11.65 -20.44 -11.83
N ARG A 276 -11.31 -21.01 -10.68
CA ARG A 276 -10.75 -22.36 -10.53
C ARG A 276 -11.41 -23.12 -9.39
N ASP A 277 -11.44 -24.45 -9.52
CA ASP A 277 -11.75 -25.33 -8.40
C ASP A 277 -10.50 -25.46 -7.52
N GLY A 278 -10.67 -25.38 -6.19
CA GLY A 278 -9.55 -25.45 -5.25
C GLY A 278 -9.94 -25.01 -3.84
N PRO A 279 -8.99 -24.99 -2.90
CA PRO A 279 -9.17 -24.34 -1.61
C PRO A 279 -9.50 -22.86 -1.83
N ILE A 280 -10.51 -22.36 -1.13
CA ILE A 280 -10.93 -20.95 -1.20
C ILE A 280 -10.66 -20.32 0.15
N ALA A 281 -9.97 -19.18 0.14
CA ALA A 281 -9.69 -18.40 1.32
C ALA A 281 -10.99 -18.05 2.06
N ASP A 282 -11.01 -18.31 3.36
CA ASP A 282 -12.11 -17.92 4.24
C ASP A 282 -11.60 -17.19 5.50
N ALA A 283 -12.54 -16.81 6.37
CA ALA A 283 -12.20 -16.12 7.60
C ALA A 283 -11.38 -16.99 8.57
N GLN A 284 -11.44 -18.33 8.44
CA GLN A 284 -10.69 -19.26 9.26
C GLN A 284 -9.21 -19.31 8.84
N ASP A 285 -8.91 -19.15 7.54
CA ASP A 285 -7.54 -19.06 7.03
C ASP A 285 -6.79 -17.87 7.64
N PHE A 286 -7.50 -16.77 7.90
CA PHE A 286 -6.96 -15.54 8.51
C PHE A 286 -7.38 -15.36 9.97
N ALA A 287 -7.83 -16.42 10.65
CA ALA A 287 -8.44 -16.32 11.98
C ALA A 287 -7.48 -15.70 13.02
N ASP A 288 -6.22 -16.11 13.03
CA ASP A 288 -5.24 -15.59 13.98
C ASP A 288 -4.97 -14.10 13.73
N GLY A 289 -4.79 -13.72 12.48
CA GLY A 289 -4.66 -12.31 12.08
C GLY A 289 -5.88 -11.47 12.50
N ASN A 290 -7.08 -11.92 12.15
CA ASN A 290 -8.33 -11.24 12.50
C ASN A 290 -8.51 -11.11 14.02
N ARG A 291 -8.14 -12.14 14.78
CA ARG A 291 -8.26 -12.16 16.24
C ARG A 291 -7.26 -11.23 16.92
N VAL A 292 -6.04 -11.16 16.39
CA VAL A 292 -4.92 -10.41 16.98
C VAL A 292 -4.96 -8.93 16.60
N PHE A 293 -5.23 -8.62 15.34
CA PHE A 293 -5.17 -7.24 14.83
C PHE A 293 -6.55 -6.60 14.69
N GLY A 294 -7.61 -7.39 14.49
CA GLY A 294 -8.98 -6.87 14.36
C GLY A 294 -9.09 -5.75 13.33
N ASP A 295 -9.71 -4.63 13.74
CA ASP A 295 -9.91 -3.45 12.89
C ASP A 295 -8.59 -2.69 12.58
N ASP A 296 -7.52 -2.92 13.35
CA ASP A 296 -6.21 -2.31 13.14
C ASP A 296 -5.38 -3.02 12.05
N TRP A 297 -5.94 -4.05 11.41
CA TRP A 297 -5.27 -4.81 10.35
C TRP A 297 -4.60 -3.95 9.27
N PRO A 298 -5.23 -2.90 8.70
CA PRO A 298 -4.58 -2.09 7.67
C PRO A 298 -3.36 -1.32 8.20
N LEU A 299 -3.38 -0.90 9.47
CA LEU A 299 -2.25 -0.21 10.10
C LEU A 299 -1.08 -1.16 10.27
N PHE A 300 -1.33 -2.38 10.78
CA PHE A 300 -0.27 -3.38 10.94
C PHE A 300 0.23 -3.91 9.60
N ALA A 301 -0.62 -4.04 8.59
CA ALA A 301 -0.19 -4.38 7.25
C ALA A 301 0.74 -3.32 6.64
N LEU A 302 0.59 -2.04 7.01
CA LEU A 302 1.50 -0.97 6.61
C LEU A 302 2.79 -0.96 7.43
N TRP A 303 2.70 -1.25 8.73
CA TRP A 303 3.85 -1.16 9.65
C TRP A 303 4.74 -2.40 9.64
N PHE A 304 4.16 -3.61 9.50
CA PHE A 304 4.89 -4.87 9.53
C PHE A 304 5.40 -5.32 8.15
N ASN A 305 5.12 -4.56 7.08
CA ASN A 305 5.63 -4.78 5.72
C ASN A 305 6.56 -3.67 5.26
#